data_AF-A0A067CX89-F1
#
_entry.id   AF-A0A067CX89-F1
#
_cell.length_a   1.000
_cell.length_b   1.000
_cell.length_c   1.000
_cell.angle_alpha   90.00
_cell.angle_beta   90.00
_cell.angle_gamma   90.00
#
_symmetry.space_group_name_H-M   'P 1'
#
loop_
_entity.id
_entity.type
_entity.pdbx_description
1 polymer ?
#
loop_
_entity_poly.entity_id
_entity_poly.type
_entity_poly.pdbx_seq_one_letter_code
_entity_poly.pdbx_strand_id
1 'polypeptide(L)'
;MASSNVEMIDRRDYTPIAGSTPVSGGLFHLPPPSALAALVQRIKADVPHAAEAIDELTRVLAAPRLQVESLGGSKPIKHWRVSYTQERNTKLTMYAKEAWRESHDDAVKAEVADLVAILVAEPAHHDATLRLLYEFVAGGFGFVQSALYFAISDAPGPFLTFLSSHLVAKSPLILSVLQQLCENHHAQWQSLMHIDGTSSCLLRACDLLAALTSEPRVLNLENVHMLCDVLMFLSEACQGPCAQNQDQLLTTRAVAIAAGIVLSSRKAPEAFDDAVPTKLQITLQHHASDLLLALLEGRSDARVHKALVDVFPIQKVMTHFTSSFRAINEKLGAKRHHFFSPLKLLEMAHFARISPDALMRAMPEYKGAINLLRIVKNMLHLDEAIAPDTAWLEFASKWRDFKPTRP
;
A
#
# COMPACT_ATOMS: atom_id res chain seq x y z
N MET A 1 51.77 3.72 22.64
CA MET A 1 51.64 4.85 21.70
C MET A 1 51.15 4.29 20.38
N ALA A 2 49.88 4.51 20.04
CA ALA A 2 49.34 4.21 18.71
C ALA A 2 48.43 5.39 18.36
N SER A 3 48.82 6.15 17.33
CA SER A 3 48.22 7.43 16.98
C SER A 3 46.85 7.24 16.36
N SER A 4 45.89 8.04 16.85
CA SER A 4 44.59 8.25 16.26
C SER A 4 44.74 8.99 14.92
N ASN A 5 44.60 8.28 13.80
CA ASN A 5 44.39 8.93 12.51
C ASN A 5 42.90 9.32 12.42
N VAL A 6 42.60 10.56 12.82
CA VAL A 6 41.37 11.23 12.43
C VAL A 6 41.55 11.65 10.97
N GLU A 7 40.90 10.93 10.06
CA GLU A 7 40.77 11.33 8.66
C GLU A 7 40.02 12.67 8.62
N MET A 8 40.77 13.74 8.33
CA MET A 8 40.22 15.07 8.10
C MET A 8 39.43 15.06 6.79
N ILE A 9 38.12 15.29 6.89
CA ILE A 9 37.23 15.50 5.74
C ILE A 9 37.68 16.77 5.03
N ASP A 10 38.07 16.64 3.76
CA ASP A 10 38.40 17.78 2.91
C ASP A 10 37.14 18.65 2.71
N ARG A 11 37.20 19.89 3.19
CA ARG A 11 36.12 20.88 3.19
C ARG A 11 36.20 21.79 1.95
N ARG A 12 36.69 21.30 0.82
CA ARG A 12 36.88 22.11 -0.38
C ARG A 12 36.10 21.51 -1.55
N ASP A 13 34.91 22.09 -1.74
CA ASP A 13 34.47 22.68 -3.00
C ASP A 13 32.94 22.69 -3.02
N TYR A 14 32.40 23.78 -2.47
CA TYR A 14 31.03 24.20 -2.70
C TYR A 14 31.00 24.73 -4.14
N THR A 15 30.64 23.90 -5.11
CA THR A 15 30.25 24.43 -6.42
C THR A 15 28.78 24.88 -6.29
N PRO A 16 28.49 26.19 -6.24
CA PRO A 16 27.11 26.62 -6.32
C PRO A 16 26.54 26.15 -7.66
N ILE A 17 25.28 25.70 -7.67
CA ILE A 17 24.48 25.53 -8.90
C ILE A 17 24.11 26.94 -9.41
N ALA A 18 25.12 27.75 -9.70
CA ALA A 18 25.01 29.09 -10.25
C ALA A 18 26.19 29.26 -11.20
N GLY A 19 26.04 28.67 -12.38
CA GLY A 19 27.11 28.58 -13.38
C GLY A 19 26.59 28.18 -14.75
N SER A 20 25.36 28.56 -15.08
CA SER A 20 24.91 28.82 -16.44
C SER A 20 23.62 29.60 -16.34
N THR A 21 23.48 30.59 -17.21
CA THR A 21 22.25 31.31 -17.55
C THR A 21 20.98 30.47 -17.35
N PRO A 22 19.84 31.08 -16.96
CA PRO A 22 18.60 30.33 -16.76
C PRO A 22 18.25 29.65 -18.08
N VAL A 23 18.49 28.34 -18.15
CA VAL A 23 17.98 27.54 -19.25
C VAL A 23 16.48 27.49 -19.00
N SER A 24 15.75 28.27 -19.79
CA SER A 24 14.32 28.09 -19.98
C SER A 24 14.10 26.69 -20.56
N GLY A 25 14.04 25.70 -19.67
CA GLY A 25 13.99 24.28 -19.97
C GLY A 25 14.47 23.51 -18.75
N GLY A 26 13.53 23.00 -17.96
CA GLY A 26 13.81 22.29 -16.72
C GLY A 26 14.76 21.10 -16.92
N LEU A 27 15.37 20.64 -15.82
CA LEU A 27 16.26 19.46 -15.77
C LEU A 27 15.58 18.16 -16.30
N PHE A 28 14.25 18.20 -16.42
CA PHE A 28 13.36 17.14 -16.85
C PHE A 28 12.58 17.66 -18.07
N HIS A 29 12.69 16.97 -19.21
CA HIS A 29 11.97 17.34 -20.41
C HIS A 29 10.54 16.80 -20.34
N LEU A 30 9.58 17.67 -20.03
CA LEU A 30 8.16 17.38 -20.12
C LEU A 30 7.60 17.97 -21.43
N PRO A 31 6.70 17.26 -22.13
CA PRO A 31 5.99 17.87 -23.26
C PRO A 31 5.15 19.04 -22.75
N PRO A 32 5.04 20.13 -23.53
CA PRO A 32 4.18 21.24 -23.15
C PRO A 32 2.71 20.77 -23.07
N PRO A 33 1.87 21.40 -22.22
CA PRO A 33 0.45 21.07 -22.10
C PRO A 33 -0.29 21.06 -23.44
N SER A 34 0.10 21.94 -24.37
CA SER A 34 -0.47 22.03 -25.71
C SER A 34 -0.23 20.78 -26.57
N ALA A 35 0.90 20.09 -26.36
CA ALA A 35 1.19 18.84 -27.08
C ALA A 35 0.33 17.69 -26.56
N LEU A 36 0.13 17.61 -25.24
CA LEU A 36 -0.80 16.66 -24.62
C LEU A 36 -2.23 16.92 -25.10
N ALA A 37 -2.67 18.18 -25.09
CA ALA A 37 -4.01 18.56 -25.56
C ALA A 37 -4.22 18.19 -27.03
N ALA A 38 -3.23 18.44 -27.90
CA ALA A 38 -3.32 18.06 -29.31
C ALA A 38 -3.45 16.53 -29.49
N LEU A 39 -2.72 15.76 -28.68
CA LEU A 39 -2.80 14.30 -28.70
C LEU A 39 -4.17 13.80 -28.23
N VAL A 40 -4.70 14.37 -27.14
CA VAL A 40 -6.05 14.06 -26.64
C VAL A 40 -7.12 14.38 -27.68
N GLN A 41 -7.06 15.55 -28.31
CA GLN A 41 -8.02 15.93 -29.36
C GLN A 41 -7.94 15.02 -30.59
N ARG A 42 -6.74 14.56 -30.96
CA ARG A 42 -6.56 13.59 -32.04
C ARG A 42 -7.23 12.25 -31.73
N ILE A 43 -7.14 11.78 -30.49
CA ILE A 43 -7.80 10.55 -30.04
C ILE A 43 -9.33 10.75 -30.03
N LYS A 44 -9.82 11.87 -29.49
CA LYS A 44 -11.26 12.19 -29.44
C LYS A 44 -11.88 12.31 -30.84
N ALA A 45 -11.12 12.74 -31.84
CA ALA A 45 -11.62 12.95 -33.20
C ALA A 45 -11.95 11.65 -33.96
N ASP A 46 -11.26 10.54 -33.67
CA ASP A 46 -11.46 9.24 -34.31
C ASP A 46 -11.19 8.11 -33.33
N VAL A 47 -12.04 8.04 -32.29
CA VAL A 47 -11.90 7.06 -31.20
C VAL A 47 -11.70 5.63 -31.70
N PRO A 48 -12.50 5.09 -32.65
CA PRO A 48 -12.39 3.69 -33.09
C PRO A 48 -11.04 3.30 -33.71
N HIS A 49 -10.26 4.26 -34.21
CA HIS A 49 -8.95 4.02 -34.84
C HIS A 49 -7.79 4.64 -34.05
N ALA A 50 -8.01 5.06 -32.80
CA ALA A 50 -7.04 5.82 -32.05
C ALA A 50 -5.98 4.99 -31.31
N ALA A 51 -5.89 3.68 -31.56
CA ALA A 51 -5.00 2.76 -30.83
C ALA A 51 -3.54 3.25 -30.72
N GLU A 52 -2.93 3.65 -31.84
CA GLU A 52 -1.55 4.15 -31.85
C GLU A 52 -1.39 5.46 -31.05
N ALA A 53 -2.39 6.34 -31.11
CA ALA A 53 -2.38 7.60 -30.39
C ALA A 53 -2.58 7.40 -28.88
N ILE A 54 -3.39 6.41 -28.47
CA ILE A 54 -3.54 6.02 -27.05
C ILE A 54 -2.21 5.47 -26.51
N ASP A 55 -1.51 4.64 -27.27
CA ASP A 55 -0.20 4.11 -26.89
C ASP A 55 0.89 5.19 -26.87
N GLU A 56 0.82 6.19 -27.76
CA GLU A 56 1.67 7.38 -27.69
C GLU A 56 1.42 8.17 -26.40
N LEU A 57 0.15 8.46 -26.07
CA LEU A 57 -0.22 9.21 -24.86
C LEU A 57 0.23 8.46 -23.60
N THR A 58 0.01 7.14 -23.58
CA THR A 58 0.43 6.28 -22.47
C THR A 58 1.94 6.35 -22.24
N ARG A 59 2.75 6.26 -23.32
CA ARG A 59 4.22 6.39 -23.22
C ARG A 59 4.65 7.77 -22.71
N VAL A 60 3.95 8.82 -23.16
CA VAL A 60 4.22 10.18 -22.70
C VAL A 60 3.97 10.32 -21.20
N LEU A 61 2.86 9.79 -20.68
CA LEU A 61 2.55 9.84 -19.25
C LEU A 61 3.44 8.93 -18.41
N ALA A 62 3.92 7.80 -18.97
CA ALA A 62 4.84 6.90 -18.28
C ALA A 62 6.26 7.48 -18.09
N ALA A 63 6.71 8.34 -19.01
CA ALA A 63 8.11 8.77 -19.07
C ALA A 63 8.62 9.41 -17.75
N PRO A 64 7.89 10.33 -17.09
CA PRO A 64 8.34 10.91 -15.82
C PRO A 64 8.43 9.89 -14.68
N ARG A 65 7.48 8.94 -14.60
CA ARG A 65 7.51 7.84 -13.62
C ARG A 65 8.74 6.95 -13.81
N LEU A 66 8.98 6.51 -15.05
CA LEU A 66 10.15 5.69 -15.39
C LEU A 66 11.46 6.40 -15.06
N GLN A 67 11.49 7.72 -15.20
CA GLN A 67 12.65 8.52 -14.80
C GLN A 67 12.85 8.53 -13.27
N VAL A 68 11.78 8.68 -12.48
CA VAL A 68 11.84 8.57 -11.01
C VAL A 68 12.36 7.18 -10.59
N GLU A 69 11.87 6.11 -11.23
CA GLU A 69 12.28 4.73 -10.96
C GLU A 69 13.76 4.49 -11.30
N SER A 70 14.24 5.04 -12.43
CA SER A 70 15.63 4.93 -12.86
C SER A 70 16.63 5.54 -11.88
N LEU A 71 16.22 6.56 -11.11
CA LEU A 71 17.07 7.26 -10.16
C LEU A 71 17.28 6.50 -8.85
N GLY A 72 16.55 5.39 -8.63
CA GLY A 72 16.78 4.44 -7.54
C GLY A 72 16.74 5.10 -6.16
N GLY A 73 15.53 5.36 -5.66
CA GLY A 73 15.27 5.99 -4.37
C GLY A 73 15.85 5.21 -3.18
N SER A 74 17.15 5.36 -2.92
CA SER A 74 17.83 4.71 -1.81
C SER A 74 17.79 5.63 -0.58
N LYS A 75 16.91 5.30 0.37
CA LYS A 75 16.93 5.92 1.70
C LYS A 75 18.32 5.73 2.33
N PRO A 76 18.88 6.74 3.01
CA PRO A 76 20.20 6.64 3.63
C PRO A 76 20.23 5.49 4.64
N ILE A 77 21.21 4.60 4.48
CA ILE A 77 21.42 3.43 5.38
C ILE A 77 21.86 3.89 6.77
N LYS A 78 22.42 5.11 6.91
CA LYS A 78 22.82 5.73 8.18
C LYS A 78 22.55 7.23 8.14
N HIS A 79 21.85 7.76 9.16
CA HIS A 79 21.44 9.16 9.26
C HIS A 79 22.58 10.21 9.33
N TRP A 80 23.85 9.80 9.33
CA TRP A 80 24.99 10.71 9.57
C TRP A 80 26.17 10.56 8.58
N ARG A 81 26.09 9.66 7.59
CA ARG A 81 27.01 9.62 6.44
C ARG A 81 26.21 9.46 5.15
N VAL A 82 25.89 10.56 4.50
CA VAL A 82 25.34 10.57 3.14
C VAL A 82 26.51 10.88 2.20
N SER A 83 26.78 10.01 1.23
CA SER A 83 27.79 10.32 0.20
C SER A 83 27.27 11.43 -0.71
N TYR A 84 28.16 12.23 -1.31
CA TYR A 84 27.77 13.28 -2.26
C TYR A 84 26.88 12.73 -3.40
N THR A 85 27.22 11.55 -3.93
CA THR A 85 26.42 10.84 -4.94
C THR A 85 25.02 10.51 -4.43
N GLN A 86 24.88 10.11 -3.17
CA GLN A 86 23.58 9.80 -2.57
C GLN A 86 22.74 11.06 -2.31
N GLU A 87 23.37 12.15 -1.88
CA GLU A 87 22.69 13.45 -1.74
C GLU A 87 22.20 13.97 -3.10
N ARG A 88 23.07 13.90 -4.13
CA ARG A 88 22.72 14.25 -5.51
C ARG A 88 21.56 13.41 -6.03
N ASN A 89 21.61 12.08 -5.88
CA ASN A 89 20.53 11.19 -6.32
C ASN A 89 19.22 11.47 -5.57
N THR A 90 19.30 11.80 -4.28
CA THR A 90 18.12 12.20 -3.49
C THR A 90 17.50 13.47 -4.06
N LYS A 91 18.31 14.51 -4.30
CA LYS A 91 17.84 15.77 -4.91
C LYS A 91 17.24 15.55 -6.30
N LEU A 92 17.92 14.80 -7.16
CA LEU A 92 17.42 14.46 -8.49
C LEU A 92 16.10 13.68 -8.41
N THR A 93 15.97 12.74 -7.48
CA THR A 93 14.71 12.00 -7.27
C THR A 93 13.59 12.95 -6.82
N MET A 94 13.88 13.93 -5.96
CA MET A 94 12.89 14.93 -5.54
C MET A 94 12.42 15.79 -6.72
N TYR A 95 13.34 16.30 -7.54
CA TYR A 95 12.97 17.07 -8.72
C TYR A 95 12.23 16.23 -9.76
N ALA A 96 12.63 14.97 -9.96
CA ALA A 96 11.93 14.05 -10.86
C ALA A 96 10.49 13.78 -10.40
N LYS A 97 10.27 13.66 -9.08
CA LYS A 97 8.93 13.51 -8.50
C LYS A 97 8.07 14.76 -8.67
N GLU A 98 8.65 15.95 -8.53
CA GLU A 98 7.92 17.19 -8.79
C GLU A 98 7.55 17.30 -10.27
N ALA A 99 8.49 17.03 -11.18
CA ALA A 99 8.22 16.98 -12.62
C ALA A 99 7.15 15.95 -12.99
N TRP A 100 7.16 14.78 -12.34
CA TRP A 100 6.10 13.78 -12.52
C TRP A 100 4.73 14.27 -12.03
N ARG A 101 4.68 15.01 -10.92
CA ARG A 101 3.45 15.64 -10.45
C ARG A 101 2.97 16.75 -11.39
N GLU A 102 3.87 17.59 -11.91
CA GLU A 102 3.57 18.63 -12.89
C GLU A 102 3.02 18.03 -14.20
N SER A 103 3.58 16.91 -14.66
CA SER A 103 3.07 16.24 -15.87
C SER A 103 1.63 15.75 -15.71
N HIS A 104 1.23 15.37 -14.50
CA HIS A 104 -0.14 14.99 -14.19
C HIS A 104 -1.08 16.20 -14.16
N ASP A 105 -0.62 17.34 -13.65
CA ASP A 105 -1.38 18.59 -13.68
C ASP A 105 -1.65 19.02 -15.12
N ASP A 106 -0.66 18.88 -15.99
CA ASP A 106 -0.80 19.16 -17.42
C ASP A 106 -1.69 18.14 -18.14
N ALA A 107 -1.65 16.86 -17.76
CA ALA A 107 -2.57 15.83 -18.25
C ALA A 107 -4.03 16.13 -17.88
N VAL A 108 -4.27 16.62 -16.66
CA VAL A 108 -5.61 17.06 -16.22
C VAL A 108 -6.08 18.26 -17.05
N LYS A 109 -5.23 19.28 -17.25
CA LYS A 109 -5.56 20.42 -18.12
C LYS A 109 -5.80 20.03 -19.57
N ALA A 110 -5.16 18.96 -20.03
CA ALA A 110 -5.33 18.41 -21.37
C ALA A 110 -6.57 17.51 -21.51
N GLU A 111 -7.42 17.41 -20.48
CA GLU A 111 -8.67 16.61 -20.48
C GLU A 111 -8.43 15.10 -20.68
N VAL A 112 -7.32 14.57 -20.16
CA VAL A 112 -7.07 13.12 -20.19
C VAL A 112 -8.13 12.34 -19.39
N ALA A 113 -8.66 12.92 -18.31
CA ALA A 113 -9.76 12.33 -17.54
C ALA A 113 -11.01 12.10 -18.40
N ASP A 114 -11.46 13.13 -19.13
CA ASP A 114 -12.60 13.04 -20.04
C ASP A 114 -12.35 12.06 -21.18
N LEU A 115 -11.11 12.02 -21.69
CA LEU A 115 -10.73 11.05 -22.70
C LEU A 115 -10.87 9.61 -22.17
N VAL A 116 -10.37 9.32 -20.97
CA VAL A 116 -10.53 8.00 -20.36
C VAL A 116 -12.00 7.64 -20.20
N ALA A 117 -12.85 8.59 -19.76
CA ALA A 117 -14.29 8.38 -19.63
C ALA A 117 -14.98 8.02 -20.97
N ILE A 118 -14.48 8.55 -22.09
CA ILE A 118 -14.95 8.17 -23.43
C ILE A 118 -14.43 6.78 -23.81
N LEU A 119 -13.14 6.51 -23.59
CA LEU A 119 -12.49 5.28 -24.03
C LEU A 119 -12.99 4.02 -23.31
N VAL A 120 -13.44 4.12 -22.06
CA VAL A 120 -14.04 2.96 -21.35
C VAL A 120 -15.34 2.46 -21.98
N ALA A 121 -15.97 3.24 -22.86
CA ALA A 121 -17.14 2.83 -23.62
C ALA A 121 -16.79 2.12 -24.93
N GLU A 122 -15.49 2.04 -25.30
CA GLU A 122 -15.02 1.46 -26.56
C GLU A 122 -14.27 0.13 -26.31
N PRO A 123 -14.92 -1.03 -26.49
CA PRO A 123 -14.33 -2.35 -26.26
C PRO A 123 -13.04 -2.61 -27.02
N ALA A 124 -12.90 -2.03 -28.23
CA ALA A 124 -11.69 -2.19 -29.05
C ALA A 124 -10.41 -1.66 -28.36
N HIS A 125 -10.56 -0.81 -27.34
CA HIS A 125 -9.45 -0.13 -26.69
C HIS A 125 -9.34 -0.43 -25.19
N HIS A 126 -10.08 -1.39 -24.64
CA HIS A 126 -10.10 -1.64 -23.20
C HIS A 126 -8.70 -1.87 -22.59
N ASP A 127 -7.87 -2.73 -23.19
CA ASP A 127 -6.52 -3.00 -22.68
C ASP A 127 -5.61 -1.76 -22.76
N ALA A 128 -5.69 -1.00 -23.86
CA ALA A 128 -4.94 0.24 -24.02
C ALA A 128 -5.41 1.31 -23.03
N THR A 129 -6.72 1.36 -22.79
CA THR A 129 -7.36 2.26 -21.82
C THR A 129 -6.95 1.94 -20.40
N LEU A 130 -6.82 0.66 -20.04
CA LEU A 130 -6.34 0.26 -18.71
C LEU A 130 -4.89 0.70 -18.48
N ARG A 131 -4.02 0.57 -19.49
CA ARG A 131 -2.63 1.05 -19.43
C ARG A 131 -2.57 2.57 -19.31
N LEU A 132 -3.36 3.29 -20.11
CA LEU A 132 -3.47 4.75 -20.03
C LEU A 132 -3.97 5.19 -18.65
N LEU A 133 -5.02 4.55 -18.15
CA LEU A 133 -5.60 4.84 -16.84
C LEU A 133 -4.59 4.59 -15.72
N TYR A 134 -3.83 3.48 -15.77
CA TYR A 134 -2.76 3.21 -14.83
C TYR A 134 -1.72 4.33 -14.81
N GLU A 135 -1.22 4.77 -15.97
CA GLU A 135 -0.24 5.86 -16.00
C GLU A 135 -0.84 7.19 -15.57
N PHE A 136 -2.13 7.44 -15.87
CA PHE A 136 -2.81 8.68 -15.49
C PHE A 136 -3.05 8.77 -13.99
N VAL A 137 -3.42 7.68 -13.31
CA VAL A 137 -3.65 7.67 -11.85
C VAL A 137 -2.38 7.37 -11.04
N ALA A 138 -1.25 7.16 -11.73
CA ALA A 138 0.00 6.78 -11.11
C ALA A 138 0.48 7.81 -10.08
N GLY A 139 0.80 7.32 -8.87
CA GLY A 139 1.23 8.17 -7.76
C GLY A 139 0.10 8.68 -6.87
N GLY A 140 -1.16 8.34 -7.14
CA GLY A 140 -2.27 8.57 -6.21
C GLY A 140 -2.55 10.05 -5.95
N PHE A 141 -2.37 10.90 -6.95
CA PHE A 141 -2.53 12.34 -6.79
C PHE A 141 -4.01 12.74 -6.67
N GLY A 142 -4.36 13.42 -5.57
CA GLY A 142 -5.75 13.81 -5.29
C GLY A 142 -6.42 14.65 -6.38
N PHE A 143 -5.69 15.53 -7.05
CA PHE A 143 -6.25 16.37 -8.13
C PHE A 143 -6.56 15.56 -9.40
N VAL A 144 -5.79 14.50 -9.69
CA VAL A 144 -6.06 13.55 -10.77
C VAL A 144 -7.27 12.70 -10.44
N GLN A 145 -7.31 12.13 -9.22
CA GLN A 145 -8.44 11.36 -8.72
C GLN A 145 -9.74 12.18 -8.82
N SER A 146 -9.69 13.46 -8.42
CA SER A 146 -10.82 14.38 -8.51
C SER A 146 -11.23 14.64 -9.96
N ALA A 147 -10.28 14.93 -10.85
CA ALA A 147 -10.56 15.17 -12.27
C ALA A 147 -11.24 13.97 -12.93
N LEU A 148 -10.74 12.76 -12.68
CA LEU A 148 -11.35 11.53 -13.19
C LEU A 148 -12.73 11.28 -12.60
N TYR A 149 -12.91 11.51 -11.29
CA TYR A 149 -14.22 11.38 -10.65
C TYR A 149 -15.25 12.31 -11.27
N PHE A 150 -14.89 13.58 -11.52
CA PHE A 150 -15.78 14.53 -12.18
C PHE A 150 -16.11 14.12 -13.62
N ALA A 151 -15.11 13.66 -14.38
CA ALA A 151 -15.31 13.20 -15.76
C ALA A 151 -16.32 12.04 -15.90
N ILE A 152 -16.43 11.18 -14.88
CA ILE A 152 -17.38 10.05 -14.87
C ILE A 152 -18.64 10.31 -14.06
N SER A 153 -18.76 11.46 -13.39
CA SER A 153 -19.78 11.68 -12.34
C SER A 153 -21.22 11.59 -12.84
N ASP A 154 -21.48 11.99 -14.08
CA ASP A 154 -22.82 11.91 -14.69
C ASP A 154 -23.23 10.46 -15.03
N ALA A 155 -22.25 9.60 -15.34
CA ALA A 155 -22.48 8.22 -15.75
C ALA A 155 -21.33 7.29 -15.29
N PRO A 156 -21.25 6.94 -13.99
CA PRO A 156 -20.17 6.11 -13.48
C PRO A 156 -20.28 4.64 -13.91
N GLY A 157 -21.47 4.18 -14.32
CA GLY A 157 -21.77 2.77 -14.62
C GLY A 157 -20.82 2.10 -15.64
N PRO A 158 -20.59 2.69 -16.83
CA PRO A 158 -19.64 2.15 -17.81
C PRO A 158 -18.22 2.02 -17.24
N PHE A 159 -17.75 3.04 -16.52
CA PHE A 159 -16.42 3.02 -15.91
C PHE A 159 -16.27 1.92 -14.85
N LEU A 160 -17.28 1.75 -13.99
CA LEU A 160 -17.27 0.69 -12.97
C LEU A 160 -17.38 -0.71 -13.59
N THR A 161 -18.16 -0.86 -14.66
CA THR A 161 -18.25 -2.10 -15.42
C THR A 161 -16.92 -2.44 -16.07
N PHE A 162 -16.24 -1.45 -16.64
CA PHE A 162 -14.89 -1.57 -17.16
C PHE A 162 -13.91 -2.06 -16.09
N LEU A 163 -13.84 -1.38 -14.93
CA LEU A 163 -12.96 -1.80 -13.82
C LEU A 163 -13.28 -3.22 -13.32
N SER A 164 -14.56 -3.52 -13.09
CA SER A 164 -15.00 -4.83 -12.61
C SER A 164 -14.67 -5.94 -13.61
N SER A 165 -14.84 -5.69 -14.92
CA SER A 165 -14.51 -6.66 -15.97
C SER A 165 -13.02 -6.99 -16.01
N HIS A 166 -12.16 -5.99 -15.90
CA HIS A 166 -10.70 -6.18 -15.82
C HIS A 166 -10.27 -6.89 -14.54
N LEU A 167 -10.97 -6.66 -13.43
CA LEU A 167 -10.70 -7.37 -12.17
C LEU A 167 -11.09 -8.85 -12.27
N VAL A 168 -12.24 -9.17 -12.89
CA VAL A 168 -12.67 -10.55 -13.18
C VAL A 168 -11.70 -11.24 -14.13
N ALA A 169 -11.24 -10.53 -15.17
CA ALA A 169 -10.25 -11.03 -16.12
C ALA A 169 -8.83 -11.13 -15.53
N LYS A 170 -8.61 -10.64 -14.30
CA LYS A 170 -7.29 -10.54 -13.64
C LYS A 170 -6.28 -9.79 -14.52
N SER A 171 -6.74 -8.76 -15.22
CA SER A 171 -5.90 -7.98 -16.12
C SER A 171 -4.71 -7.38 -15.35
N PRO A 172 -3.53 -7.31 -15.96
CA PRO A 172 -2.39 -6.61 -15.35
C PRO A 172 -2.78 -5.17 -14.98
N LEU A 173 -2.19 -4.63 -13.92
CA LEU A 173 -2.40 -3.24 -13.45
C LEU A 173 -3.75 -2.93 -12.79
N ILE A 174 -4.79 -3.76 -12.93
CA ILE A 174 -6.13 -3.40 -12.42
C ILE A 174 -6.14 -3.16 -10.90
N LEU A 175 -5.46 -4.00 -10.13
CA LEU A 175 -5.38 -3.83 -8.67
C LEU A 175 -4.57 -2.59 -8.28
N SER A 176 -3.55 -2.24 -9.05
CA SER A 176 -2.78 -1.00 -8.87
C SER A 176 -3.63 0.23 -9.19
N VAL A 177 -4.43 0.20 -10.27
CA VAL A 177 -5.39 1.26 -10.60
C VAL A 177 -6.39 1.44 -9.45
N LEU A 178 -7.02 0.35 -9.00
CA LEU A 178 -8.01 0.40 -7.93
C LEU A 178 -7.42 0.92 -6.61
N GLN A 179 -6.19 0.50 -6.27
CA GLN A 179 -5.44 1.00 -5.12
C GLN A 179 -5.16 2.51 -5.25
N GLN A 180 -4.66 2.96 -6.40
CA GLN A 180 -4.33 4.37 -6.67
C GLN A 180 -5.55 5.28 -6.69
N LEU A 181 -6.72 4.79 -7.13
CA LEU A 181 -7.97 5.56 -7.05
C LEU A 181 -8.41 5.81 -5.60
N CYS A 182 -8.12 4.88 -4.69
CA CYS A 182 -8.46 4.98 -3.27
C CYS A 182 -7.35 5.61 -2.41
N GLU A 183 -6.15 5.78 -2.96
CA GLU A 183 -4.97 6.26 -2.24
C GLU A 183 -5.23 7.60 -1.55
N ASN A 184 -4.67 7.78 -0.36
CA ASN A 184 -4.89 8.95 0.50
C ASN A 184 -6.34 9.15 0.95
N HIS A 185 -7.10 8.04 1.11
CA HIS A 185 -8.45 8.03 1.68
C HIS A 185 -9.46 8.82 0.85
N HIS A 186 -9.41 8.69 -0.48
CA HIS A 186 -10.29 9.44 -1.36
C HIS A 186 -11.75 8.94 -1.27
N ALA A 187 -12.52 9.54 -0.35
CA ALA A 187 -13.84 9.07 0.08
C ALA A 187 -14.84 8.83 -1.07
N GLN A 188 -14.82 9.67 -2.10
CA GLN A 188 -15.70 9.49 -3.28
C GLN A 188 -15.36 8.22 -4.06
N TRP A 189 -14.07 7.92 -4.25
CA TRP A 189 -13.63 6.72 -4.96
C TRP A 189 -13.88 5.47 -4.12
N GLN A 190 -13.58 5.53 -2.82
CA GLN A 190 -13.94 4.46 -1.89
C GLN A 190 -15.44 4.14 -1.93
N SER A 191 -16.30 5.17 -2.04
CA SER A 191 -17.74 4.98 -2.17
C SER A 191 -18.14 4.33 -3.49
N LEU A 192 -17.45 4.64 -4.60
CA LEU A 192 -17.72 4.00 -5.88
C LEU A 192 -17.35 2.51 -5.90
N MET A 193 -16.36 2.06 -5.11
CA MET A 193 -15.90 0.66 -5.10
C MET A 193 -16.95 -0.34 -4.59
N HIS A 194 -17.93 0.11 -3.81
CA HIS A 194 -18.97 -0.73 -3.22
C HIS A 194 -20.33 -0.62 -3.91
N ILE A 195 -20.46 0.15 -5.00
CA ILE A 195 -21.69 0.25 -5.79
C ILE A 195 -22.09 -1.14 -6.28
N ASP A 196 -23.42 -1.40 -6.27
CA ASP A 196 -24.17 -2.62 -6.61
C ASP A 196 -23.42 -3.97 -6.76
N GLY A 197 -24.08 -5.07 -6.36
CA GLY A 197 -23.45 -6.38 -6.30
C GLY A 197 -22.85 -6.89 -7.63
N THR A 198 -23.23 -6.32 -8.77
CA THR A 198 -22.74 -6.72 -10.09
C THR A 198 -21.42 -6.07 -10.47
N SER A 199 -21.25 -4.78 -10.17
CA SER A 199 -20.09 -3.98 -10.56
C SER A 199 -19.19 -3.58 -9.37
N SER A 200 -19.49 -4.05 -8.16
CA SER A 200 -18.67 -3.79 -6.98
C SER A 200 -17.26 -4.37 -7.12
N CYS A 201 -16.28 -3.51 -7.41
CA CYS A 201 -14.86 -3.87 -7.38
C CYS A 201 -14.44 -4.39 -6.01
N LEU A 202 -15.05 -3.90 -4.93
CA LEU A 202 -14.78 -4.37 -3.57
C LEU A 202 -15.16 -5.84 -3.39
N LEU A 203 -16.40 -6.25 -3.75
CA LEU A 203 -16.80 -7.66 -3.67
C LEU A 203 -15.96 -8.55 -4.58
N ARG A 204 -15.73 -8.10 -5.83
CA ARG A 204 -14.91 -8.86 -6.80
C ARG A 204 -13.48 -9.07 -6.29
N ALA A 205 -12.90 -8.11 -5.59
CA ALA A 205 -11.59 -8.26 -4.97
C ALA A 205 -11.64 -9.22 -3.78
N CYS A 206 -12.71 -9.20 -2.97
CA CYS A 206 -12.92 -10.21 -1.93
C CYS A 206 -13.09 -11.62 -2.49
N ASP A 207 -13.82 -11.77 -3.61
CA ASP A 207 -13.97 -13.04 -4.32
C ASP A 207 -12.63 -13.54 -4.87
N LEU A 208 -11.83 -12.63 -5.45
CA LEU A 208 -10.48 -12.94 -5.93
C LEU A 208 -9.57 -13.38 -4.78
N LEU A 209 -9.59 -12.67 -3.64
CA LEU A 209 -8.87 -13.06 -2.43
C LEU A 209 -9.26 -14.46 -1.96
N ALA A 210 -10.56 -14.76 -1.95
CA ALA A 210 -11.07 -16.08 -1.58
C ALA A 210 -10.65 -17.15 -2.59
N ALA A 211 -10.72 -16.87 -3.89
CA ALA A 211 -10.33 -17.81 -4.93
C ALA A 211 -8.83 -18.17 -4.85
N LEU A 212 -7.96 -17.18 -4.67
CA LEU A 212 -6.50 -17.37 -4.53
C LEU A 212 -6.12 -18.19 -3.29
N THR A 213 -7.01 -18.28 -2.30
CA THR A 213 -6.77 -19.02 -1.06
C THR A 213 -7.62 -20.29 -0.92
N SER A 214 -8.48 -20.59 -1.89
CA SER A 214 -9.35 -21.76 -1.82
C SER A 214 -8.66 -23.04 -2.28
N GLU A 215 -7.76 -23.02 -3.28
CA GLU A 215 -6.83 -24.11 -3.66
C GLU A 215 -5.66 -23.57 -4.54
N PRO A 216 -4.44 -24.16 -4.56
CA PRO A 216 -3.98 -25.38 -3.89
C PRO A 216 -3.29 -25.10 -2.54
N ARG A 217 -3.05 -26.16 -1.76
CA ARG A 217 -2.39 -26.13 -0.43
C ARG A 217 -1.12 -25.28 -0.34
N VAL A 218 -0.45 -25.06 -1.47
CA VAL A 218 0.83 -24.37 -1.60
C VAL A 218 0.65 -23.14 -2.50
N LEU A 219 0.91 -21.95 -1.97
CA LEU A 219 0.86 -20.70 -2.72
C LEU A 219 2.15 -20.52 -3.55
N ASN A 220 2.00 -20.37 -4.87
CA ASN A 220 3.10 -20.07 -5.77
C ASN A 220 3.45 -18.56 -5.79
N LEU A 221 4.54 -18.20 -6.46
CA LEU A 221 5.04 -16.81 -6.53
C LEU A 221 4.00 -15.82 -7.08
N GLU A 222 3.33 -16.19 -8.17
CA GLU A 222 2.32 -15.35 -8.84
C GLU A 222 1.12 -15.08 -7.93
N ASN A 223 0.59 -16.13 -7.30
CA ASN A 223 -0.53 -16.02 -6.37
C ASN A 223 -0.17 -15.13 -5.18
N VAL A 224 1.05 -15.24 -4.64
CA VAL A 224 1.49 -14.41 -3.52
C VAL A 224 1.61 -12.93 -3.92
N HIS A 225 2.10 -12.63 -5.13
CA HIS A 225 2.10 -11.25 -5.65
C HIS A 225 0.67 -10.71 -5.79
N MET A 226 -0.23 -11.47 -6.42
CA MET A 226 -1.62 -11.07 -6.58
C MET A 226 -2.33 -10.89 -5.24
N LEU A 227 -2.06 -11.75 -4.25
CA LEU A 227 -2.58 -11.58 -2.90
C LEU A 227 -2.09 -10.28 -2.25
N CYS A 228 -0.83 -9.89 -2.44
CA CYS A 228 -0.33 -8.60 -1.95
C CYS A 228 -1.10 -7.45 -2.60
N ASP A 229 -1.29 -7.49 -3.92
CA ASP A 229 -1.99 -6.44 -4.66
C ASP A 229 -3.46 -6.31 -4.25
N VAL A 230 -4.16 -7.45 -4.06
CA VAL A 230 -5.54 -7.46 -3.55
C VAL A 230 -5.62 -6.87 -2.15
N LEU A 231 -4.73 -7.25 -1.25
CA LEU A 231 -4.71 -6.74 0.13
C LEU A 231 -4.38 -5.25 0.18
N MET A 232 -3.48 -4.75 -0.67
CA MET A 232 -3.19 -3.32 -0.79
C MET A 232 -4.41 -2.54 -1.24
N PHE A 233 -5.09 -2.98 -2.30
CA PHE A 233 -6.33 -2.35 -2.74
C PHE A 233 -7.40 -2.35 -1.64
N LEU A 234 -7.70 -3.52 -1.06
CA LEU A 234 -8.72 -3.62 0.00
C LEU A 234 -8.39 -2.74 1.21
N SER A 235 -7.10 -2.60 1.53
CA SER A 235 -6.63 -1.71 2.59
C SER A 235 -6.95 -0.25 2.25
N GLU A 236 -6.53 0.27 1.10
CA GLU A 236 -6.82 1.65 0.70
C GLU A 236 -8.33 1.92 0.55
N ALA A 237 -9.09 0.94 0.06
CA ALA A 237 -10.54 1.04 -0.06
C ALA A 237 -11.24 1.15 1.31
N CYS A 238 -10.62 0.65 2.39
CA CYS A 238 -11.18 0.67 3.74
C CYS A 238 -10.50 1.66 4.69
N GLN A 239 -9.38 2.26 4.28
CA GLN A 239 -8.58 3.13 5.13
C GLN A 239 -9.24 4.50 5.32
N GLY A 240 -9.07 5.09 6.50
CA GLY A 240 -9.90 6.20 6.97
C GLY A 240 -11.27 5.72 7.45
N PRO A 241 -12.14 6.62 7.93
CA PRO A 241 -13.50 6.26 8.33
C PRO A 241 -14.34 5.90 7.09
N CYS A 242 -14.36 4.61 6.72
CA CYS A 242 -15.10 4.11 5.57
C CYS A 242 -16.06 2.96 5.97
N ALA A 243 -17.05 3.29 6.81
CA ALA A 243 -17.91 2.30 7.46
C ALA A 243 -18.64 1.36 6.49
N GLN A 244 -19.04 1.85 5.31
CA GLN A 244 -19.74 1.06 4.29
C GLN A 244 -18.85 -0.05 3.72
N ASN A 245 -17.63 0.30 3.28
CA ASN A 245 -16.68 -0.69 2.74
C ASN A 245 -16.25 -1.67 3.82
N GLN A 246 -16.00 -1.18 5.03
CA GLN A 246 -15.68 -2.01 6.19
C GLN A 246 -16.81 -3.01 6.50
N ASP A 247 -18.07 -2.56 6.55
CA ASP A 247 -19.23 -3.43 6.80
C ASP A 247 -19.39 -4.47 5.70
N GLN A 248 -19.16 -4.11 4.44
CA GLN A 248 -19.20 -5.04 3.33
C GLN A 248 -18.10 -6.11 3.44
N LEU A 249 -16.88 -5.74 3.82
CA LEU A 249 -15.80 -6.69 4.08
C LEU A 249 -16.18 -7.72 5.15
N LEU A 250 -16.87 -7.31 6.21
CA LEU A 250 -17.35 -8.20 7.28
C LEU A 250 -18.31 -9.29 6.78
N THR A 251 -19.02 -9.05 5.66
CA THR A 251 -19.93 -10.05 5.06
C THR A 251 -19.22 -11.09 4.19
N THR A 252 -17.90 -10.95 4.00
CA THR A 252 -17.09 -11.85 3.16
C THR A 252 -16.10 -12.67 3.99
N ARG A 253 -15.36 -13.56 3.33
CA ARG A 253 -14.25 -14.31 3.96
C ARG A 253 -12.96 -13.48 4.10
N ALA A 254 -12.92 -12.22 3.66
CA ALA A 254 -11.69 -11.43 3.60
C ALA A 254 -11.01 -11.27 4.96
N VAL A 255 -11.78 -11.00 6.02
CA VAL A 255 -11.26 -10.85 7.39
C VAL A 255 -10.64 -12.15 7.91
N ALA A 256 -11.32 -13.27 7.69
CA ALA A 256 -10.82 -14.59 8.09
C ALA A 256 -9.55 -14.98 7.32
N ILE A 257 -9.48 -14.69 6.02
CA ILE A 257 -8.31 -14.94 5.18
C ILE A 257 -7.13 -14.09 5.65
N ALA A 258 -7.33 -12.78 5.85
CA ALA A 258 -6.29 -11.87 6.32
C ALA A 258 -5.77 -12.27 7.70
N ALA A 259 -6.66 -12.63 8.63
CA ALA A 259 -6.27 -13.15 9.95
C ALA A 259 -5.46 -14.45 9.83
N GLY A 260 -5.88 -15.37 8.95
CA GLY A 260 -5.14 -16.59 8.63
C GLY A 260 -3.73 -16.31 8.14
N ILE A 261 -3.55 -15.38 7.21
CA ILE A 261 -2.24 -14.96 6.69
C ILE A 261 -1.36 -14.38 7.81
N VAL A 262 -1.90 -13.46 8.62
CA VAL A 262 -1.17 -12.82 9.73
C VAL A 262 -0.72 -13.85 10.77
N LEU A 263 -1.59 -14.80 11.11
CA LEU A 263 -1.30 -15.82 12.14
C LEU A 263 -0.50 -17.01 11.62
N SER A 264 -0.30 -17.14 10.30
CA SER A 264 0.46 -18.25 9.71
C SER A 264 1.92 -18.27 10.16
N SER A 265 2.42 -19.47 10.42
CA SER A 265 3.83 -19.66 10.77
C SER A 265 4.70 -19.53 9.53
N ARG A 266 5.67 -18.60 9.57
CA ARG A 266 6.71 -18.46 8.52
C ARG A 266 7.60 -19.69 8.35
N LYS A 267 7.54 -20.65 9.28
CA LYS A 267 8.33 -21.90 9.27
C LYS A 267 7.52 -23.11 8.78
N ALA A 268 6.31 -22.93 8.27
CA ALA A 268 5.51 -24.00 7.69
C ALA A 268 5.76 -24.07 6.18
N PRO A 269 6.70 -24.92 5.70
CA PRO A 269 7.02 -25.03 4.27
C PRO A 269 5.84 -25.53 3.42
N GLU A 270 4.82 -26.12 4.04
CA GLU A 270 3.65 -26.66 3.33
C GLU A 270 2.67 -25.59 2.81
N ALA A 271 2.87 -24.31 3.15
CA ALA A 271 1.95 -23.22 2.76
C ALA A 271 2.41 -22.40 1.55
N PHE A 272 3.71 -22.44 1.21
CA PHE A 272 4.30 -21.65 0.14
C PHE A 272 5.26 -22.52 -0.68
N ASP A 273 5.30 -22.30 -1.99
CA ASP A 273 6.28 -22.92 -2.86
C ASP A 273 7.69 -22.42 -2.51
N ASP A 274 8.73 -23.25 -2.75
CA ASP A 274 10.14 -22.94 -2.50
C ASP A 274 10.60 -21.70 -3.26
N ALA A 275 9.94 -21.39 -4.39
CA ALA A 275 10.19 -20.19 -5.19
C ALA A 275 9.75 -18.88 -4.49
N VAL A 276 8.91 -18.94 -3.45
CA VAL A 276 8.41 -17.75 -2.75
C VAL A 276 9.43 -17.28 -1.71
N PRO A 277 10.13 -16.14 -1.95
CA PRO A 277 11.14 -15.69 -1.02
C PRO A 277 10.53 -15.25 0.31
N THR A 278 11.22 -15.52 1.41
CA THR A 278 10.76 -15.14 2.76
C THR A 278 10.41 -13.65 2.87
N LYS A 279 11.12 -12.77 2.16
CA LYS A 279 10.83 -11.32 2.10
C LYS A 279 9.41 -11.04 1.56
N LEU A 280 8.98 -11.78 0.55
CA LEU A 280 7.65 -11.63 -0.02
C LEU A 280 6.57 -12.18 0.93
N GLN A 281 6.83 -13.31 1.61
CA GLN A 281 5.92 -13.83 2.65
C GLN A 281 5.71 -12.82 3.78
N ILE A 282 6.77 -12.12 4.20
CA ILE A 282 6.67 -11.05 5.22
C ILE A 282 5.87 -9.85 4.68
N THR A 283 6.04 -9.52 3.40
CA THR A 283 5.29 -8.43 2.73
C THR A 283 3.80 -8.76 2.68
N LEU A 284 3.45 -10.01 2.34
CA LEU A 284 2.08 -10.52 2.38
C LEU A 284 1.47 -10.40 3.79
N GLN A 285 2.19 -10.81 4.83
CA GLN A 285 1.76 -10.66 6.22
C GLN A 285 1.55 -9.19 6.61
N HIS A 286 2.40 -8.28 6.10
CA HIS A 286 2.27 -6.86 6.34
C HIS A 286 0.98 -6.31 5.74
N HIS A 287 0.71 -6.55 4.46
CA HIS A 287 -0.51 -6.07 3.81
C HIS A 287 -1.79 -6.67 4.43
N ALA A 288 -1.75 -7.94 4.83
CA ALA A 288 -2.87 -8.55 5.55
C ALA A 288 -3.11 -7.86 6.91
N SER A 289 -2.05 -7.47 7.62
CA SER A 289 -2.17 -6.73 8.87
C SER A 289 -2.66 -5.30 8.67
N ASP A 290 -2.29 -4.65 7.56
CA ASP A 290 -2.74 -3.29 7.23
C ASP A 290 -4.24 -3.28 6.90
N LEU A 291 -4.74 -4.27 6.14
CA LEU A 291 -6.17 -4.45 5.89
C LEU A 291 -6.99 -4.58 7.18
N LEU A 292 -6.51 -5.40 8.13
CA LEU A 292 -7.19 -5.58 9.42
C LEU A 292 -7.14 -4.33 10.30
N LEU A 293 -6.08 -3.52 10.17
CA LEU A 293 -6.01 -2.22 10.83
C LEU A 293 -6.96 -1.20 10.18
N ALA A 294 -7.02 -1.14 8.85
CA ALA A 294 -7.96 -0.29 8.12
C ALA A 294 -9.42 -0.60 8.50
N LEU A 295 -9.75 -1.88 8.75
CA LEU A 295 -11.07 -2.29 9.26
C LEU A 295 -11.40 -1.69 10.65
N LEU A 296 -10.38 -1.43 11.47
CA LEU A 296 -10.52 -0.85 12.81
C LEU A 296 -10.49 0.68 12.82
N GLU A 297 -10.09 1.33 11.72
CA GLU A 297 -9.97 2.78 11.65
C GLU A 297 -11.35 3.45 11.71
N GLY A 298 -11.52 4.38 12.66
CA GLY A 298 -12.79 5.09 12.87
C GLY A 298 -13.91 4.22 13.45
N ARG A 299 -13.62 2.98 13.87
CA ARG A 299 -14.61 2.02 14.38
C ARG A 299 -14.39 1.74 15.87
N SER A 300 -15.49 1.68 16.61
CA SER A 300 -15.53 1.27 18.03
C SER A 300 -16.74 0.40 18.33
N ASP A 301 -17.51 0.02 17.31
CA ASP A 301 -18.71 -0.78 17.47
C ASP A 301 -18.39 -2.27 17.60
N ALA A 302 -19.28 -2.97 18.29
CA ALA A 302 -19.09 -4.37 18.62
C ALA A 302 -18.99 -5.30 17.41
N ARG A 303 -19.47 -4.90 16.22
CA ARG A 303 -19.53 -5.76 15.02
C ARG A 303 -18.15 -6.12 14.52
N VAL A 304 -17.28 -5.12 14.34
CA VAL A 304 -15.90 -5.34 13.87
C VAL A 304 -15.11 -6.14 14.90
N HIS A 305 -15.21 -5.77 16.18
CA HIS A 305 -14.52 -6.46 17.27
C HIS A 305 -14.95 -7.94 17.35
N LYS A 306 -16.25 -8.23 17.24
CA LYS A 306 -16.76 -9.60 17.22
C LYS A 306 -16.20 -10.41 16.05
N ALA A 307 -16.25 -9.86 14.84
CA ALA A 307 -15.70 -10.54 13.66
C ALA A 307 -14.20 -10.84 13.80
N LEU A 308 -13.43 -9.95 14.44
CA LEU A 308 -12.02 -10.19 14.72
C LEU A 308 -11.80 -11.25 15.81
N VAL A 309 -12.58 -11.23 16.90
CA VAL A 309 -12.50 -12.24 17.97
C VAL A 309 -12.68 -13.64 17.41
N ASP A 310 -13.65 -13.81 16.50
CA ASP A 310 -13.97 -15.11 15.90
C ASP A 310 -12.82 -15.70 15.06
N VAL A 311 -11.96 -14.84 14.49
CA VAL A 311 -10.86 -15.27 13.60
C VAL A 311 -9.47 -15.19 14.23
N PHE A 312 -9.35 -14.57 15.41
CA PHE A 312 -8.12 -14.48 16.19
C PHE A 312 -8.19 -15.36 17.44
N PRO A 313 -8.01 -16.68 17.37
CA PRO A 313 -7.93 -17.49 18.59
C PRO A 313 -6.67 -17.13 19.39
N ILE A 314 -6.85 -16.80 20.67
CA ILE A 314 -5.79 -16.21 21.50
C ILE A 314 -4.54 -17.11 21.61
N GLN A 315 -4.70 -18.43 21.58
CA GLN A 315 -3.57 -19.37 21.60
C GLN A 315 -2.69 -19.23 20.35
N LYS A 316 -3.29 -19.04 19.16
CA LYS A 316 -2.52 -18.80 17.92
C LYS A 316 -1.83 -17.44 17.96
N VAL A 317 -2.51 -16.41 18.46
CA VAL A 317 -1.95 -15.08 18.66
C VAL A 317 -0.70 -15.14 19.54
N MET A 318 -0.80 -15.78 20.71
CA MET A 318 0.32 -15.92 21.65
C MET A 318 1.48 -16.74 21.09
N THR A 319 1.17 -17.79 20.33
CA THR A 319 2.18 -18.59 19.62
C THR A 319 2.92 -17.74 18.59
N HIS A 320 2.18 -16.96 17.80
CA HIS A 320 2.75 -16.07 16.79
C HIS A 320 3.62 -14.97 17.42
N PHE A 321 3.16 -14.32 18.50
CA PHE A 321 3.97 -13.34 19.23
C PHE A 321 5.26 -13.95 19.75
N THR A 322 5.19 -15.13 20.36
CA THR A 322 6.38 -15.82 20.89
C THR A 322 7.36 -16.19 19.78
N SER A 323 6.87 -16.63 18.63
CA SER A 323 7.70 -16.97 17.46
C SER A 323 8.37 -15.74 16.85
N SER A 324 7.59 -14.69 16.58
CA SER A 324 8.11 -13.42 16.05
C SER A 324 9.13 -12.78 16.99
N PHE A 325 8.87 -12.87 18.29
CA PHE A 325 9.80 -12.43 19.32
C PHE A 325 11.14 -13.17 19.30
N ARG A 326 11.12 -14.51 19.25
CA ARG A 326 12.35 -15.32 19.15
C ARG A 326 13.15 -14.96 17.90
N ALA A 327 12.48 -14.81 16.75
CA ALA A 327 13.12 -14.43 15.50
C ALA A 327 13.79 -13.05 15.56
N ILE A 328 13.15 -12.07 16.21
CA ILE A 328 13.73 -10.73 16.43
C ILE A 328 14.98 -10.82 17.32
N ASN A 329 14.92 -11.59 18.41
CA ASN A 329 16.07 -11.78 19.31
C ASN A 329 17.26 -12.45 18.64
N GLU A 330 17.00 -13.49 17.83
CA GLU A 330 18.04 -14.17 17.05
C GLU A 330 18.75 -13.18 16.11
N LYS A 331 17.99 -12.35 15.39
CA LYS A 331 18.55 -11.32 14.49
C LYS A 331 19.30 -10.21 15.22
N LEU A 332 18.86 -9.83 16.42
CA LEU A 332 19.53 -8.83 17.25
C LEU A 332 20.83 -9.34 17.89
N GLY A 333 21.15 -10.63 17.74
CA GLY A 333 22.43 -11.20 18.10
C GLY A 333 22.80 -10.95 19.55
N ALA A 334 22.00 -11.48 20.50
CA ALA A 334 22.35 -11.77 21.90
C ALA A 334 23.37 -10.86 22.65
N LYS A 335 23.47 -9.55 22.35
CA LYS A 335 24.33 -8.61 23.10
C LYS A 335 23.58 -7.83 24.18
N ARG A 336 22.27 -8.07 24.34
CA ARG A 336 21.48 -7.55 25.45
C ARG A 336 20.77 -8.71 26.12
N HIS A 337 21.33 -9.23 27.21
CA HIS A 337 20.73 -10.19 28.16
C HIS A 337 19.50 -9.62 28.89
N HIS A 338 18.80 -8.63 28.33
CA HIS A 338 17.54 -8.23 28.90
C HIS A 338 16.52 -9.29 28.51
N PHE A 339 15.99 -9.97 29.51
CA PHE A 339 14.80 -10.78 29.41
C PHE A 339 13.73 -9.95 28.68
N PHE A 340 13.57 -10.14 27.38
CA PHE A 340 12.48 -9.55 26.65
C PHE A 340 11.31 -10.53 26.82
N SER A 341 10.30 -10.11 27.55
CA SER A 341 9.03 -10.83 27.63
C SER A 341 8.11 -10.32 26.51
N PRO A 342 6.98 -11.01 26.21
CA PRO A 342 5.90 -10.42 25.41
C PRO A 342 5.50 -9.01 25.88
N LEU A 343 5.68 -8.69 27.17
CA LEU A 343 5.46 -7.36 27.76
C LEU A 343 6.44 -6.30 27.24
N LYS A 344 7.65 -6.68 26.84
CA LYS A 344 8.64 -5.74 26.30
C LYS A 344 8.37 -5.37 24.84
N LEU A 345 7.77 -6.27 24.05
CA LEU A 345 7.20 -5.91 22.73
C LEU A 345 6.07 -4.89 22.87
N LEU A 346 5.30 -5.02 23.95
CA LEU A 346 4.23 -4.11 24.33
C LEU A 346 4.71 -2.72 24.76
N GLU A 347 5.75 -2.69 25.59
CA GLU A 347 6.49 -1.46 25.91
C GLU A 347 7.06 -0.84 24.62
N MET A 348 7.71 -1.62 23.76
CA MET A 348 8.28 -1.13 22.50
C MET A 348 7.22 -0.58 21.53
N ALA A 349 5.98 -1.07 21.60
CA ALA A 349 4.86 -0.52 20.83
C ALA A 349 4.28 0.77 21.43
N HIS A 350 4.48 1.03 22.73
CA HIS A 350 4.10 2.27 23.42
C HIS A 350 5.18 3.35 23.40
N PHE A 351 6.45 3.04 23.11
CA PHE A 351 7.53 4.03 23.14
C PHE A 351 7.57 4.95 21.92
N ALA A 352 7.58 6.26 22.22
CA ALA A 352 7.68 7.39 21.30
C ALA A 352 8.86 7.28 20.29
N ARG A 353 8.74 8.07 19.22
CA ARG A 353 9.56 8.12 17.98
C ARG A 353 11.09 8.35 18.15
N ILE A 354 11.64 8.34 19.36
CA ILE A 354 13.00 8.80 19.68
C ILE A 354 13.89 7.68 20.29
N SER A 355 13.68 6.40 19.98
CA SER A 355 14.58 5.33 20.46
C SER A 355 15.67 4.97 19.43
N PRO A 356 16.86 4.56 19.89
CA PRO A 356 17.96 4.08 19.04
C PRO A 356 17.60 2.92 18.09
N ASP A 357 16.46 2.26 18.33
CA ASP A 357 16.01 1.08 17.58
C ASP A 357 15.10 1.44 16.39
N ALA A 358 15.01 2.72 15.99
CA ALA A 358 14.14 3.19 14.88
C ALA A 358 14.35 2.42 13.56
N LEU A 359 15.59 2.03 13.28
CA LEU A 359 15.95 1.26 12.07
C LEU A 359 15.44 -0.18 12.15
N MET A 360 15.46 -0.78 13.35
CA MET A 360 14.86 -2.10 13.61
C MET A 360 13.34 -2.06 13.54
N ARG A 361 12.73 -0.95 13.98
CA ARG A 361 11.27 -0.72 13.87
C ARG A 361 10.80 -0.53 12.43
N ALA A 362 11.70 -0.19 11.52
CA ALA A 362 11.42 -0.11 10.09
C ALA A 362 11.44 -1.48 9.39
N MET A 363 11.98 -2.53 10.03
CA MET A 363 12.04 -3.86 9.44
C MET A 363 10.64 -4.46 9.29
N PRO A 364 10.31 -5.06 8.13
CA PRO A 364 8.98 -5.63 7.87
C PRO A 364 8.50 -6.64 8.93
N GLU A 365 9.41 -7.49 9.43
CA GLU A 365 9.10 -8.48 10.47
C GLU A 365 8.66 -7.83 11.79
N TYR A 366 9.25 -6.67 12.10
CA TYR A 366 8.94 -5.90 13.29
C TYR A 366 7.61 -5.16 13.14
N LYS A 367 7.35 -4.59 11.95
CA LYS A 367 6.08 -3.91 11.63
C LYS A 367 4.89 -4.87 11.71
N GLY A 368 4.98 -6.06 11.13
CA GLY A 368 3.90 -7.05 11.20
C GLY A 368 3.56 -7.44 12.64
N ALA A 369 4.57 -7.66 13.50
CA ALA A 369 4.37 -7.94 14.91
C ALA A 369 3.74 -6.77 15.68
N ILE A 370 4.13 -5.52 15.39
CA ILE A 370 3.47 -4.34 15.96
C ILE A 370 2.01 -4.24 15.51
N ASN A 371 1.73 -4.46 14.23
CA ASN A 371 0.38 -4.34 13.69
C ASN A 371 -0.55 -5.38 14.34
N LEU A 372 -0.10 -6.64 14.47
CA LEU A 372 -0.83 -7.66 15.22
C LEU A 372 -1.10 -7.22 16.67
N LEU A 373 -0.11 -6.61 17.32
CA LEU A 373 -0.30 -6.08 18.67
C LEU A 373 -1.31 -4.94 18.74
N ARG A 374 -1.34 -4.05 17.75
CA ARG A 374 -2.33 -2.97 17.66
C ARG A 374 -3.73 -3.53 17.48
N ILE A 375 -3.90 -4.54 16.63
CA ILE A 375 -5.17 -5.27 16.43
C ILE A 375 -5.64 -5.86 17.76
N VAL A 376 -4.79 -6.67 18.42
CA VAL A 376 -5.12 -7.30 19.70
C VAL A 376 -5.41 -6.26 20.78
N LYS A 377 -4.64 -5.17 20.86
CA LYS A 377 -4.88 -4.09 21.83
C LYS A 377 -6.23 -3.44 21.62
N ASN A 378 -6.65 -3.22 20.38
CA ASN A 378 -7.96 -2.67 20.08
C ASN A 378 -9.07 -3.65 20.55
N MET A 379 -8.90 -4.95 20.27
CA MET A 379 -9.78 -6.02 20.73
C MET A 379 -9.75 -6.26 22.25
N LEU A 380 -8.92 -5.59 23.05
CA LEU A 380 -8.97 -5.69 24.51
C LEU A 380 -9.97 -4.73 25.15
N HIS A 381 -10.51 -3.80 24.35
CA HIS A 381 -11.57 -2.88 24.72
C HIS A 381 -12.91 -3.36 24.15
N LEU A 382 -13.22 -4.65 24.31
CA LEU A 382 -14.48 -5.22 23.84
C LEU A 382 -15.66 -4.58 24.55
N ASP A 383 -16.72 -4.35 23.79
CA ASP A 383 -18.04 -4.06 24.32
C ASP A 383 -18.52 -5.25 25.16
N GLU A 384 -19.20 -4.99 26.28
CA GLU A 384 -19.75 -6.03 27.17
C GLU A 384 -20.74 -6.96 26.45
N ALA A 385 -21.34 -6.49 25.34
CA ALA A 385 -22.22 -7.29 24.50
C ALA A 385 -21.50 -8.37 23.68
N ILE A 386 -20.16 -8.31 23.57
CA ILE A 386 -19.36 -9.34 22.93
C ILE A 386 -19.06 -10.41 23.97
N ALA A 387 -19.48 -11.65 23.70
CA ALA A 387 -19.17 -12.81 24.52
C ALA A 387 -18.02 -13.60 23.88
N PRO A 388 -16.74 -13.18 24.05
CA PRO A 388 -15.60 -13.94 23.56
C PRO A 388 -15.46 -15.24 24.37
N ASP A 389 -14.64 -16.17 23.86
CA ASP A 389 -14.36 -17.40 24.60
C ASP A 389 -13.65 -17.15 25.94
N THR A 390 -13.67 -18.15 26.81
CA THR A 390 -13.07 -18.07 28.15
C THR A 390 -11.58 -17.73 28.10
N ALA A 391 -10.85 -18.20 27.09
CA ALA A 391 -9.41 -17.96 26.98
C ALA A 391 -9.11 -16.49 26.64
N TRP A 392 -9.94 -15.87 25.82
CA TRP A 392 -9.90 -14.44 25.54
C TRP A 392 -10.20 -13.61 26.78
N LEU A 393 -11.22 -13.98 27.57
CA LEU A 393 -11.54 -13.30 28.83
C LEU A 393 -10.40 -13.40 29.84
N GLU A 394 -9.80 -14.58 30.00
CA GLU A 394 -8.63 -14.77 30.86
C GLU A 394 -7.44 -13.93 30.43
N PHE A 395 -7.17 -13.89 29.11
CA PHE A 395 -6.11 -13.05 28.56
C PHE A 395 -6.37 -11.56 28.82
N ALA A 396 -7.60 -11.09 28.57
CA ALA A 396 -7.98 -9.70 28.79
C ALA A 396 -7.95 -9.31 30.28
N SER A 397 -8.31 -10.23 31.19
CA SER A 397 -8.17 -10.02 32.63
C SER A 397 -6.70 -9.84 33.01
N LYS A 398 -5.84 -10.81 32.64
CA LYS A 398 -4.39 -10.74 32.90
C LYS A 398 -3.80 -9.46 32.32
N TRP A 399 -4.24 -9.05 31.13
CA TRP A 399 -3.80 -7.81 30.52
C TRP A 399 -4.14 -6.56 31.33
N ARG A 400 -5.35 -6.49 31.89
CA ARG A 400 -5.78 -5.37 32.74
C ARG A 400 -4.90 -5.26 33.98
N ASP A 401 -4.57 -6.39 34.59
CA ASP A 401 -3.66 -6.46 35.75
C ASP A 401 -2.24 -5.99 35.40
N PHE A 402 -1.86 -6.08 34.12
CA PHE A 402 -0.55 -5.65 33.61
C PHE A 402 -0.44 -4.17 33.26
N LYS A 403 -1.54 -3.41 33.14
CA LYS A 403 -1.41 -1.96 32.92
C LYS A 403 -0.72 -1.37 34.15
N PRO A 404 0.48 -0.76 34.03
CA PRO A 404 1.02 -0.01 35.15
C PRO A 404 -0.03 1.04 35.50
N THR A 405 -0.51 1.00 36.74
CA THR A 405 -1.29 2.10 37.33
C THR A 405 -0.51 3.36 36.99
N ARG A 406 -1.08 4.25 36.17
CA ARG A 406 -0.47 5.54 35.90
C ARG A 406 -0.16 6.18 37.27
N PRO A 407 1.06 6.65 37.54
CA PRO A 407 1.26 7.59 38.64
C PRO A 407 0.43 8.86 38.39
#